data_AF-A0A5C8S9G6-F1
#
_entry.id   AF-A0A5C8S9G6-F1
#
_cell.length_a   1.000
_cell.length_b   1.000
_cell.length_c   1.000
_cell.angle_alpha   90.00
_cell.angle_beta   90.00
_cell.angle_gamma   90.00
#
_symmetry.space_group_name_H-M   'P 1'
#
loop_
_entity.id
_entity.type
_entity.pdbx_description
1 polymer ?
#
loop_
_entity_poly.entity_id
_entity_poly.type
_entity_poly.pdbx_seq_one_letter_code
_entity_poly.pdbx_strand_id
1 'polypeptide(L)'
;MAKPRLEPTPEFYQFGLGFHQDLDVRGKTEDEIWAIVLDPFTGQDRIRLREFLDRITRDDVSDAELLRLWNATPADDWFSDGGLRIILKQARNRLLQPRSRPSWRGHDRSGRRRG
;
A
#
# COMPACT_ATOMS: atom_id res chain seq x y z
N MET A 1 2.76 17.67 -27.54
CA MET A 1 3.79 16.74 -27.04
C MET A 1 3.10 15.79 -26.06
N ALA A 2 3.21 14.48 -26.25
CA ALA A 2 2.63 13.51 -25.31
C ALA A 2 3.43 13.54 -24.00
N LYS A 3 2.74 13.62 -22.85
CA LYS A 3 3.36 13.51 -21.52
C LYS A 3 4.03 12.12 -21.43
N PRO A 4 5.29 12.01 -20.95
CA PRO A 4 5.93 10.70 -20.79
C PRO A 4 5.06 9.84 -19.88
N ARG A 5 4.83 8.58 -20.29
CA ARG A 5 4.00 7.63 -19.53
C ARG A 5 4.67 7.32 -18.20
N LEU A 6 3.89 7.33 -17.14
CA LEU A 6 4.33 6.84 -15.84
C LEU A 6 4.37 5.32 -15.88
N GLU A 7 5.44 4.74 -15.36
CA GLU A 7 5.61 3.30 -15.18
C GLU A 7 5.60 2.97 -13.67
N PRO A 8 5.06 1.82 -13.26
CA PRO A 8 5.07 1.41 -11.86
C PRO A 8 6.50 1.21 -11.36
N THR A 9 6.83 1.76 -10.19
CA THR A 9 8.12 1.48 -9.54
C THR A 9 8.10 0.09 -8.89
N PRO A 10 9.28 -0.51 -8.59
CA PRO A 10 9.34 -1.77 -7.86
C PRO A 10 8.58 -1.73 -6.52
N GLU A 11 8.64 -0.60 -5.80
CA GLU A 11 7.92 -0.43 -4.54
C GLU A 11 6.41 -0.36 -4.76
N PHE A 12 5.95 0.28 -5.83
CA PHE A 12 4.53 0.31 -6.17
C PHE A 12 4.00 -1.05 -6.63
N TYR A 13 4.81 -1.81 -7.36
CA TYR A 13 4.51 -3.20 -7.72
C TYR A 13 4.37 -4.07 -6.46
N GLN A 14 5.33 -3.97 -5.53
CA GLN A 14 5.27 -4.67 -4.25
C GLN A 14 4.09 -4.22 -3.39
N PHE A 15 3.68 -2.95 -3.49
CA PHE A 15 2.52 -2.43 -2.78
C PHE A 15 1.24 -3.09 -3.29
N GLY A 16 1.12 -3.27 -4.61
CA GLY A 16 0.02 -4.02 -5.23
C GLY A 16 -0.07 -5.48 -4.76
N LEU A 17 1.06 -6.17 -4.51
CA LEU A 17 1.06 -7.53 -3.92
C LEU A 17 0.35 -7.60 -2.56
N GLY A 18 0.32 -6.49 -1.82
CA GLY A 18 -0.41 -6.41 -0.56
C GLY A 18 -1.92 -6.55 -0.72
N PHE A 19 -2.47 -6.26 -1.90
CA PHE A 19 -3.91 -6.29 -2.22
C PHE A 19 -4.29 -7.54 -3.03
N HIS A 20 -3.67 -8.67 -2.71
CA HIS A 20 -4.09 -9.99 -3.18
C HIS A 20 -5.38 -10.43 -2.44
N GLN A 21 -6.22 -11.25 -3.07
CA GLN A 21 -7.53 -11.74 -2.57
C GLN A 21 -7.53 -12.22 -1.11
N ASP A 22 -6.39 -12.66 -0.56
CA ASP A 22 -6.24 -13.10 0.82
C ASP A 22 -5.99 -11.95 1.83
N LEU A 23 -6.00 -10.68 1.43
CA LEU A 23 -5.86 -9.58 2.37
C LEU A 23 -7.06 -9.52 3.34
N ASP A 24 -8.25 -9.85 2.82
CA ASP A 24 -9.56 -9.81 3.49
C ASP A 24 -9.97 -11.10 4.21
N VAL A 25 -9.07 -12.07 4.44
CA VAL A 25 -9.44 -13.30 5.18
C VAL A 25 -9.76 -12.96 6.65
N ARG A 26 -11.05 -12.74 6.90
CA ARG A 26 -11.83 -12.73 8.15
C ARG A 26 -11.17 -12.11 9.38
N GLY A 27 -11.61 -10.90 9.73
CA GLY A 27 -11.47 -10.34 11.09
C GLY A 27 -10.50 -9.17 11.25
N LYS A 28 -9.98 -8.60 10.17
CA LYS A 28 -9.02 -7.48 10.22
C LYS A 28 -9.74 -6.13 10.18
N THR A 29 -9.34 -5.18 11.03
CA THR A 29 -9.78 -3.77 10.90
C THR A 29 -9.01 -3.06 9.78
N GLU A 30 -9.50 -1.91 9.32
CA GLU A 30 -8.83 -1.10 8.30
C GLU A 30 -7.36 -0.80 8.65
N ASP A 31 -7.09 -0.43 9.91
CA ASP A 31 -5.72 -0.16 10.35
C ASP A 31 -4.84 -1.42 10.33
N GLU A 32 -5.44 -2.59 10.52
CA GLU A 32 -4.73 -3.85 10.45
C GLU A 32 -4.36 -4.19 8.99
N ILE A 33 -5.29 -3.95 8.07
CA ILE A 33 -5.05 -4.07 6.63
C ILE A 33 -3.89 -3.17 6.21
N TRP A 34 -3.93 -1.89 6.60
CA TRP A 34 -2.86 -0.95 6.26
C TRP A 34 -1.51 -1.30 6.88
N ALA A 35 -1.52 -1.78 8.12
CA ALA A 35 -0.31 -2.26 8.75
C ALA A 35 0.26 -3.46 7.98
N ILE A 36 -0.55 -4.41 7.50
CA ILE A 36 -0.07 -5.53 6.68
C ILE A 36 0.52 -5.03 5.35
N VAL A 37 -0.23 -4.22 4.60
CA VAL A 37 0.17 -3.74 3.27
C VAL A 37 1.43 -2.87 3.34
N LEU A 38 1.58 -2.05 4.39
CA LEU A 38 2.68 -1.09 4.50
C LEU A 38 3.88 -1.61 5.30
N ASP A 39 3.73 -2.72 6.04
CA ASP A 39 4.80 -3.29 6.85
C ASP A 39 6.05 -3.71 6.07
N PRO A 40 5.99 -4.21 4.82
CA PRO A 40 7.18 -4.52 4.04
C PRO A 40 8.06 -3.30 3.74
N PHE A 41 7.50 -2.08 3.72
CA PHE A 41 8.21 -0.87 3.34
C PHE A 41 8.93 -0.24 4.53
N THR A 42 10.26 -0.29 4.50
CA THR A 42 11.13 0.30 5.53
C THR A 42 12.16 1.25 4.90
N GLY A 43 12.73 2.15 5.71
CA GLY A 43 13.81 3.04 5.28
C GLY A 43 13.54 3.75 3.96
N GLN A 44 14.40 3.51 2.97
CA GLN A 44 14.32 4.14 1.65
C GLN A 44 13.14 3.68 0.81
N ASP A 45 12.71 2.43 0.92
CA ASP A 45 11.60 1.91 0.12
C ASP A 45 10.27 2.58 0.53
N ARG A 46 10.13 2.87 1.84
CA ARG A 46 9.02 3.67 2.36
C ARG A 46 8.99 5.08 1.77
N ILE A 47 10.16 5.71 1.63
CA ILE A 47 10.29 7.06 1.07
C ILE A 47 9.94 7.05 -0.41
N ARG A 48 10.51 6.11 -1.18
CA ARG A 48 10.27 5.98 -2.63
C ARG A 48 8.81 5.68 -2.95
N LEU A 49 8.18 4.75 -2.22
CA LEU A 49 6.76 4.47 -2.36
C LEU A 49 5.93 5.73 -2.10
N ARG A 50 6.23 6.46 -1.02
CA ARG A 50 5.51 7.70 -0.69
C ARG A 50 5.64 8.75 -1.80
N GLU A 51 6.85 8.98 -2.31
CA GLU A 51 7.10 9.96 -3.37
C GLU A 51 6.40 9.58 -4.67
N PHE A 52 6.37 8.29 -5.01
CA PHE A 52 5.64 7.80 -6.15
C PHE A 52 4.13 8.00 -5.97
N LEU A 53 3.57 7.62 -4.82
CA LEU A 53 2.16 7.84 -4.49
C LEU A 53 1.79 9.32 -4.51
N ASP A 54 2.66 10.20 -3.99
CA ASP A 54 2.45 11.65 -4.08
C ASP A 54 2.38 12.14 -5.53
N ARG A 55 3.26 11.64 -6.40
CA ARG A 55 3.28 12.01 -7.82
C ARG A 55 2.01 11.57 -8.54
N ILE A 56 1.60 10.30 -8.38
CA ILE A 56 0.49 9.74 -9.17
C ILE A 56 -0.88 10.19 -8.67
N THR A 57 -1.00 10.60 -7.41
CA THR A 57 -2.29 11.04 -6.83
C THR A 57 -2.62 12.52 -7.04
N ARG A 58 -1.74 13.28 -7.72
CA ARG A 58 -1.98 14.68 -8.12
C ARG A 58 -3.13 14.77 -9.10
N ASP A 59 -3.81 15.91 -9.09
CA ASP A 59 -5.03 16.13 -9.88
C ASP A 59 -4.76 16.22 -11.40
N ASP A 60 -3.50 16.35 -11.81
CA ASP A 60 -3.06 16.36 -13.21
C ASP A 60 -2.82 14.95 -13.80
N VAL A 61 -2.97 13.90 -12.99
CA VAL A 61 -2.99 12.51 -13.43
C VAL A 61 -4.45 12.08 -13.54
N SER A 62 -4.86 11.52 -14.68
CA SER A 62 -6.24 11.08 -14.88
C SER A 62 -6.54 9.78 -14.12
N ASP A 63 -7.80 9.53 -13.78
CA ASP A 63 -8.20 8.27 -13.15
C ASP A 63 -7.96 7.05 -14.07
N ALA A 64 -8.10 7.23 -15.39
CA ALA A 64 -7.76 6.19 -16.37
C ALA A 64 -6.26 5.85 -16.38
N GLU A 65 -5.38 6.85 -16.18
CA GLU A 65 -3.94 6.63 -16.06
C GLU A 65 -3.57 5.95 -14.74
N LEU A 66 -4.21 6.36 -13.64
CA LEU A 66 -4.08 5.67 -12.35
C LEU A 66 -4.51 4.21 -12.43
N LEU A 67 -5.64 3.93 -13.08
CA LEU A 67 -6.14 2.57 -13.22
C LEU A 67 -5.20 1.72 -14.07
N ARG A 68 -4.60 2.28 -15.12
CA ARG A 68 -3.57 1.58 -15.92
C ARG A 68 -2.33 1.25 -15.08
N LEU A 69 -1.85 2.18 -14.26
CA LEU A 69 -0.73 1.92 -13.35
C LEU A 69 -1.07 0.81 -12.35
N TRP A 70 -2.27 0.85 -11.76
CA TRP A 70 -2.75 -0.17 -10.83
C TRP A 70 -2.83 -1.56 -11.46
N ASN A 71 -3.39 -1.65 -12.67
CA ASN A 71 -3.53 -2.90 -13.42
C ASN A 71 -2.19 -3.47 -13.92
N ALA A 72 -1.10 -2.69 -13.85
CA ALA A 72 0.26 -3.17 -14.11
C ALA A 72 0.90 -3.83 -12.87
N THR A 73 0.21 -3.80 -11.73
CA THR A 73 0.61 -4.50 -10.50
C THR A 73 -0.14 -5.83 -10.38
N PRO A 74 0.29 -6.75 -9.50
CA PRO A 74 -0.37 -8.04 -9.29
C PRO A 74 -1.55 -7.94 -8.30
N ALA A 75 -2.08 -6.75 -8.03
CA ALA A 75 -3.22 -6.57 -7.16
C ALA A 75 -4.48 -7.21 -7.78
N ASP A 76 -5.30 -7.84 -6.95
CA ASP A 76 -6.57 -8.44 -7.38
C ASP A 76 -7.78 -7.54 -7.11
N ASP A 77 -7.60 -6.50 -6.28
CA ASP A 77 -8.68 -5.59 -5.92
C ASP A 77 -9.09 -4.68 -7.08
N TRP A 78 -10.40 -4.70 -7.36
CA TRP A 78 -11.05 -3.85 -8.35
C TRP A 78 -11.69 -2.64 -7.66
N PHE A 79 -11.36 -1.44 -8.13
CA PHE A 79 -11.97 -0.20 -7.66
C PHE A 79 -12.98 0.32 -8.68
N SER A 80 -14.12 0.83 -8.20
CA SER A 80 -15.01 1.68 -9.01
C SER A 80 -14.35 3.04 -9.30
N ASP A 81 -14.86 3.76 -10.32
CA ASP A 81 -14.36 5.07 -10.72
C ASP A 81 -14.14 6.01 -9.51
N GLY A 82 -12.92 6.58 -9.40
CA GLY A 82 -12.49 7.48 -8.33
C GLY A 82 -12.05 6.82 -7.02
N GLY A 83 -12.43 5.58 -6.75
CA GLY A 83 -12.10 4.87 -5.49
C GLY A 83 -10.60 4.62 -5.31
N LEU A 84 -9.90 4.26 -6.39
CA LEU A 84 -8.46 3.97 -6.36
C LEU A 84 -7.65 5.18 -5.86
N ARG A 85 -7.95 6.39 -6.33
CA ARG A 85 -7.22 7.60 -5.91
C ARG A 85 -7.33 7.84 -4.41
N ILE A 86 -8.51 7.57 -3.83
CA ILE A 86 -8.74 7.72 -2.39
C ILE A 86 -7.83 6.75 -1.62
N ILE A 87 -7.80 5.48 -2.02
CA ILE A 87 -6.95 4.45 -1.40
C ILE A 87 -5.47 4.79 -1.50
N LEU A 88 -5.00 5.25 -2.67
CA LEU A 88 -3.61 5.66 -2.86
C LEU A 88 -3.24 6.90 -2.02
N LYS A 89 -4.15 7.88 -1.89
CA LYS A 89 -3.96 9.04 -1.00
C LYS A 89 -3.92 8.62 0.48
N GLN A 90 -4.74 7.65 0.88
CA GLN A 90 -4.72 7.11 2.24
C GLN A 90 -3.39 6.40 2.54
N ALA A 91 -2.91 5.54 1.63
CA ALA A 91 -1.62 4.88 1.74
C ALA A 91 -0.48 5.91 1.89
N ARG A 92 -0.45 6.93 1.03
CA ARG A 92 0.52 8.05 1.10
C ARG A 92 0.49 8.74 2.47
N ASN A 93 -0.69 9.06 2.99
CA ASN A 93 -0.84 9.74 4.27
C ASN A 93 -0.37 8.85 5.44
N ARG A 94 -0.62 7.54 5.39
CA ARG A 94 -0.14 6.58 6.41
C ARG A 94 1.37 6.36 6.35
N LEU A 95 1.99 6.52 5.17
CA LEU A 95 3.45 6.48 5.04
C LEU A 95 4.17 7.64 5.74
N LEU A 96 3.50 8.79 5.97
CA LEU A 96 4.02 9.93 6.74
C LEU A 96 4.04 9.66 8.24
N GLN A 97 3.18 8.77 8.73
CA GLN A 97 3.08 8.47 10.14
C GLN A 97 4.20 7.51 10.55
N PRO A 98 4.65 7.56 11.83
CA PRO A 98 5.51 6.51 12.38
C PRO A 98 4.85 5.14 12.18
N ARG A 99 5.65 4.09 11.99
CA ARG A 99 5.11 2.73 11.87
C ARG A 99 4.35 2.38 13.15
N SER A 100 3.03 2.27 13.06
CA SER A 100 2.22 1.64 14.11
C SER A 100 2.67 0.18 14.24
N ARG A 101 3.00 -0.24 15.47
CA ARG A 101 3.22 -1.66 15.74
C ARG A 101 1.85 -2.35 15.66
N PRO A 102 1.66 -3.30 14.73
CA PRO A 102 0.42 -4.03 14.70
C PRO A 102 0.24 -4.85 15.98
N SER A 103 -0.98 -4.90 16.50
CA SER A 103 -1.35 -5.61 17.74
C SER A 103 -0.92 -7.08 17.72
N TRP A 104 -0.99 -7.75 16.57
CA TRP A 104 -0.60 -9.16 16.40
C TRP A 104 0.91 -9.41 16.41
N ARG A 105 1.77 -8.39 16.24
CA ARG A 105 3.23 -8.55 16.39
C ARG A 105 3.69 -8.65 17.86
N GLY A 106 2.76 -8.53 18.83
CA GLY A 106 3.04 -8.61 20.26
C GLY A 106 2.99 -10.02 20.87
N HIS A 107 2.55 -11.04 20.12
CA HIS A 107 2.34 -12.39 20.64
C HIS A 107 3.47 -13.37 20.26
N ASP A 108 4.72 -12.99 20.52
CA ASP A 108 5.81 -13.98 20.63
C ASP A 108 6.89 -13.49 21.60
N ARG A 109 6.74 -13.89 22.87
CA ARG A 109 7.76 -14.50 23.75
C ARG A 109 7.31 -14.47 25.21
N SER A 110 6.28 -15.26 25.53
CA SER A 110 5.98 -15.67 26.91
C SER A 110 5.91 -17.19 26.99
N GLY A 111 7.03 -17.83 26.67
CA GLY A 111 7.09 -19.29 26.56
C GLY A 111 8.45 -19.89 26.91
N ARG A 112 9.05 -19.50 28.04
CA ARG A 112 9.97 -20.37 28.78
C ARG A 112 9.94 -20.02 30.27
N ARG A 113 8.96 -20.60 30.97
CA ARG A 113 9.09 -20.88 32.40
C ARG A 113 10.00 -22.09 32.58
N ARG A 114 10.98 -21.92 33.48
CA ARG A 114 11.61 -22.89 34.40
C ARG A 114 11.91 -24.31 33.89
N GLY A 115 13.20 -24.63 33.91
CA GLY A 115 13.78 -25.93 34.25
C GLY A 115 15.04 -25.65 35.05
#